data_AF-A0A4Q1BZ81-F1
#
_entry.id   AF-A0A4Q1BZ81-F1
#
_cell.length_a   1.000
_cell.length_b   1.000
_cell.length_c   1.000
_cell.angle_alpha   90.00
_cell.angle_beta   90.00
_cell.angle_gamma   90.00
#
_symmetry.space_group_name_H-M   'P 1'
#
loop_
_entity.id
_entity.type
_entity.pdbx_description
1 polymer ?
#
loop_
_entity_poly.entity_id
_entity_poly.type
_entity_poly.pdbx_seq_one_letter_code
_entity_poly.pdbx_strand_id
1 'polypeptide(L)'
;MEVTESLWFEVAIVSIIYTLGNILMGHFEERTPKIRRVGKYMLTILVICLVSVYFGRTTAMILLSLCIIPLLYIHGYYLPKKKGINGWTGEPKGKYYEFRNWDKNIFRNDKT
;
A
#
# COMPACT_ATOMS: atom_id res chain seq x y z
N MET A 1 11.80 -30.19 4.85
CA MET A 1 11.75 -28.78 4.42
C MET A 1 11.13 -28.00 5.56
N GLU A 2 11.85 -27.07 6.18
CA GLU A 2 11.24 -26.17 7.15
C GLU A 2 10.24 -25.24 6.44
N VAL A 3 9.19 -24.80 7.12
CA VAL A 3 8.17 -23.90 6.53
C VAL A 3 8.80 -22.60 6.05
N THR A 4 9.83 -22.14 6.77
CA THR A 4 10.68 -21.01 6.41
C THR A 4 11.41 -21.23 5.10
N GLU A 5 11.85 -22.43 4.73
CA GLU A 5 12.58 -22.68 3.47
C GLU A 5 11.68 -22.67 2.22
N SER A 6 10.36 -22.52 2.39
CA SER A 6 9.41 -22.47 1.28
C SER A 6 8.98 -21.05 0.93
N LEU A 7 8.39 -20.86 -0.26
CA LEU A 7 7.81 -19.59 -0.70
C LEU A 7 6.66 -19.08 0.20
N TRP A 8 6.17 -19.90 1.13
CA TRP A 8 5.21 -19.47 2.14
C TRP A 8 5.74 -18.36 3.02
N PHE A 9 7.06 -18.28 3.23
CA PHE A 9 7.66 -17.19 4.01
C PHE A 9 7.41 -15.83 3.33
N GLU A 10 7.74 -15.72 2.04
CA GLU A 10 7.52 -14.51 1.23
C GLU A 10 6.04 -14.12 1.21
N VAL A 11 5.17 -15.11 0.96
CA VAL A 11 3.71 -14.90 0.94
C VAL A 11 3.23 -14.37 2.29
N ALA A 12 3.65 -14.99 3.40
CA ALA A 12 3.24 -14.59 4.75
C ALA A 12 3.70 -13.17 5.09
N ILE A 13 4.97 -12.83 4.84
CA ILE A 13 5.51 -11.48 5.11
C ILE A 13 4.77 -10.42 4.30
N VAL A 14 4.59 -10.63 2.99
CA VAL A 14 3.84 -9.68 2.14
C VAL A 14 2.39 -9.56 2.60
N SER A 15 1.75 -10.68 2.98
CA SER A 15 0.38 -10.69 3.48
C SER A 15 0.22 -9.90 4.77
N ILE A 16 1.15 -10.04 5.72
CA ILE A 16 1.15 -9.30 6.99
C ILE A 16 1.29 -7.80 6.70
N ILE A 17 2.22 -7.40 5.83
CA ILE A 17 2.43 -5.99 5.46
C ILE A 17 1.16 -5.39 4.84
N TYR A 18 0.55 -6.07 3.87
CA TYR A 18 -0.69 -5.59 3.24
C TYR A 18 -1.87 -5.57 4.21
N THR A 19 -1.95 -6.53 5.12
CA THR A 19 -2.99 -6.58 6.15
C THR A 19 -2.86 -5.39 7.10
N LEU A 20 -1.67 -5.16 7.66
CA LEU A 20 -1.39 -4.01 8.53
C LEU A 20 -1.61 -2.69 7.80
N GLY A 21 -1.14 -2.56 6.55
CA GLY A 21 -1.34 -1.38 5.73
C GLY A 21 -2.83 -1.09 5.47
N ASN A 22 -3.64 -2.11 5.20
CA ASN A 22 -5.08 -1.92 5.02
C ASN A 22 -5.81 -1.57 6.32
N ILE A 23 -5.40 -2.12 7.47
CA ILE A 23 -5.99 -1.80 8.77
C ILE A 23 -5.63 -0.37 9.20
N LEU A 24 -4.35 0.00 9.11
CA LEU A 24 -3.84 1.28 9.61
C LEU A 24 -4.08 2.43 8.63
N MET A 25 -3.96 2.17 7.33
CA MET A 25 -3.96 3.19 6.27
C MET A 25 -5.06 2.98 5.23
N GLY A 26 -6.06 2.13 5.51
CA GLY A 26 -7.12 1.79 4.55
C GLY A 26 -7.93 3.00 4.03
N HIS A 27 -8.03 4.07 4.83
CA HIS A 27 -8.70 5.31 4.46
C HIS A 27 -7.99 6.08 3.35
N PHE A 28 -6.68 5.87 3.12
CA PHE A 28 -5.97 6.43 1.96
C PHE A 28 -6.40 5.80 0.64
N GLU A 29 -7.10 4.66 0.65
CA GLU A 29 -7.53 3.91 -0.54
C GLU A 29 -9.05 3.75 -0.60
N GLU A 30 -9.82 4.58 0.11
CA GLU A 30 -11.27 4.41 0.30
C GLU A 30 -12.09 4.50 -0.99
N ARG A 31 -11.68 5.34 -1.96
CA ARG A 31 -12.32 5.43 -3.28
C ARG A 31 -11.56 4.66 -4.37
N THR A 32 -10.48 3.95 -4.05
CA THR A 32 -9.80 3.10 -5.04
C THR A 32 -10.64 1.86 -5.32
N PRO A 33 -10.86 1.48 -6.59
CA PRO A 33 -11.52 0.21 -6.93
C PRO A 33 -10.87 -0.98 -6.22
N LYS A 34 -11.68 -1.83 -5.56
CA LYS A 34 -11.20 -2.99 -4.79
C LYS A 34 -10.30 -3.90 -5.61
N ILE A 35 -10.62 -4.10 -6.90
CA ILE A 35 -9.80 -4.91 -7.81
C ILE A 35 -8.37 -4.37 -7.99
N ARG A 36 -8.18 -3.04 -7.99
CA ARG A 36 -6.83 -2.44 -8.06
C ARG A 36 -6.06 -2.65 -6.76
N ARG A 37 -6.75 -2.72 -5.62
CA ARG A 37 -6.13 -3.02 -4.30
C ARG A 37 -5.67 -4.48 -4.23
N VAL A 38 -6.54 -5.42 -4.63
CA VAL A 38 -6.20 -6.84 -4.73
C VAL A 38 -5.10 -7.07 -5.77
N GLY A 39 -5.20 -6.42 -6.93
CA GLY A 39 -4.19 -6.52 -7.99
C GLY A 39 -2.80 -6.06 -7.53
N LYS A 40 -2.69 -4.95 -6.78
CA LYS A 40 -1.42 -4.50 -6.17
C LYS A 40 -0.83 -5.58 -5.26
N TYR A 41 -1.65 -6.17 -4.39
CA TYR A 41 -1.23 -7.26 -3.50
C TYR A 41 -0.73 -8.50 -4.26
N MET A 42 -1.52 -9.00 -5.21
CA MET A 42 -1.16 -10.19 -6.01
C MET A 42 0.11 -9.95 -6.83
N LEU A 43 0.26 -8.74 -7.40
CA LEU A 43 1.47 -8.36 -8.14
C LEU A 43 2.69 -8.32 -7.22
N THR A 44 2.57 -7.76 -6.01
CA THR A 44 3.69 -7.75 -5.06
C THR A 44 4.12 -9.16 -4.67
N ILE A 45 3.17 -10.06 -4.35
CA ILE A 45 3.51 -11.47 -4.07
C ILE A 45 4.24 -12.08 -5.25
N LEU A 46 3.70 -11.95 -6.47
CA LEU A 46 4.29 -12.53 -7.66
C LEU A 46 5.73 -12.04 -7.86
N VAL A 47 5.97 -10.73 -7.79
CA VAL A 47 7.29 -10.14 -7.96
C VAL A 47 8.27 -10.62 -6.88
N ILE A 48 7.87 -10.58 -5.60
CA ILE A 48 8.75 -10.99 -4.49
C ILE A 48 9.07 -12.48 -4.56
N CYS A 49 8.10 -13.34 -4.88
CA CYS A 49 8.35 -14.77 -5.06
C CYS A 49 9.28 -15.03 -6.24
N LEU A 50 9.09 -14.37 -7.39
CA LEU A 50 9.98 -14.52 -8.53
C LEU A 50 11.40 -14.08 -8.18
N VAL A 51 11.58 -12.94 -7.52
CA VAL A 51 12.91 -12.48 -7.09
C VAL A 51 13.53 -13.47 -6.10
N SER A 52 12.75 -14.03 -5.18
CA SER A 52 13.25 -15.02 -4.23
C SER A 52 13.74 -16.29 -4.95
N VAL A 53 13.00 -16.78 -5.95
CA VAL A 53 13.37 -17.96 -6.76
C VAL A 53 14.65 -17.72 -7.56
N TYR A 54 14.80 -16.58 -8.22
CA TYR A 54 15.92 -16.34 -9.15
C TYR A 54 17.16 -15.73 -8.48
N PHE A 55 16.98 -14.94 -7.42
CA PHE A 55 18.06 -14.16 -6.79
C PHE A 55 18.21 -14.43 -5.29
N GLY A 56 17.44 -15.38 -4.76
CA GLY A 56 17.45 -15.75 -3.35
C GLY A 56 16.60 -14.83 -2.47
N ARG A 57 16.18 -15.38 -1.32
CA ARG A 57 15.32 -14.69 -0.36
C ARG A 57 15.88 -13.37 0.15
N THR A 58 17.16 -13.34 0.50
CA THR A 58 17.79 -12.13 1.04
C THR A 58 17.60 -10.95 0.10
N THR A 59 17.80 -11.17 -1.20
CA THR A 59 17.56 -10.17 -2.26
C THR A 59 16.10 -9.74 -2.31
N ALA A 60 15.17 -10.69 -2.25
CA ALA A 60 13.73 -10.41 -2.25
C ALA A 60 13.29 -9.58 -1.02
N MET A 61 13.83 -9.87 0.18
CA MET A 61 13.51 -9.13 1.40
C MET A 61 14.13 -7.73 1.41
N ILE A 62 15.33 -7.56 0.86
CA ILE A 62 15.93 -6.23 0.66
C ILE A 62 15.04 -5.42 -0.28
N LEU A 63 14.65 -5.99 -1.43
CA LEU A 63 13.77 -5.33 -2.38
C LEU A 63 12.44 -4.91 -1.73
N LEU A 64 11.80 -5.81 -0.99
CA LEU A 64 10.55 -5.53 -0.28
C LEU A 64 10.74 -4.40 0.76
N SER A 65 11.85 -4.41 1.49
CA SER A 65 12.17 -3.38 2.48
C SER A 65 12.40 -2.01 1.83
N LEU A 66 13.00 -1.96 0.64
CA LEU A 66 13.16 -0.71 -0.11
C LEU A 66 11.81 -0.09 -0.52
N CYS A 67 10.76 -0.89 -0.72
CA CYS A 67 9.41 -0.37 -0.98
C CYS A 67 8.80 0.40 0.20
N ILE A 68 9.37 0.29 1.41
CA ILE A 68 8.95 1.07 2.58
C ILE A 68 9.43 2.53 2.47
N ILE A 69 10.53 2.78 1.77
CA ILE A 69 11.12 4.14 1.65
C ILE A 69 10.12 5.13 1.02
N PRO A 70 9.47 4.85 -0.12
CA PRO A 70 8.43 5.71 -0.66
C PRO A 70 7.27 5.95 0.31
N LEU A 71 6.87 4.93 1.07
CA LEU A 71 5.80 5.06 2.07
C LEU A 71 6.20 6.07 3.15
N LEU A 72 7.40 5.92 3.73
CA LEU A 72 7.90 6.84 4.75
C LEU A 72 8.07 8.26 4.21
N TYR A 73 8.56 8.41 2.98
CA TYR A 73 8.70 9.72 2.36
C TYR A 73 7.34 10.39 2.12
N ILE A 74 6.37 9.66 1.56
CA ILE A 74 5.06 10.20 1.24
C ILE A 74 4.32 10.61 2.51
N HIS A 75 4.26 9.72 3.49
CA HIS A 75 3.51 9.94 4.73
C HIS A 75 4.25 10.83 5.73
N GLY A 76 5.57 10.73 5.84
CA GLY A 76 6.37 11.52 6.78
C GLY A 76 6.68 12.93 6.30
N TYR A 77 6.85 13.13 4.99
CA TYR A 77 7.32 14.42 4.45
C TYR A 77 6.40 14.99 3.38
N TYR A 78 6.11 14.27 2.30
CA TYR A 78 5.47 14.87 1.13
C TYR A 78 4.03 15.33 1.41
N LEU A 79 3.18 14.47 1.98
CA LEU A 79 1.81 14.85 2.32
C LEU A 79 1.79 16.02 3.33
N PRO A 80 2.51 15.95 4.47
CA PRO A 80 2.46 17.04 5.45
C PRO A 80 3.08 18.34 4.93
N LYS A 81 4.30 18.29 4.38
CA LYS A 81 5.07 19.50 4.05
C LYS A 81 4.72 20.09 2.69
N LYS A 82 4.41 19.27 1.68
CA LYS A 82 4.15 19.76 0.33
C LYS A 82 2.67 19.92 0.01
N LYS A 83 1.80 19.13 0.65
CA LYS A 83 0.35 19.16 0.37
C LYS A 83 -0.48 19.72 1.52
N GLY A 84 0.09 19.88 2.71
CA GLY A 84 -0.66 20.29 3.90
C GLY A 84 -1.74 19.27 4.27
N ILE A 85 -1.47 17.99 4.00
CA ILE A 85 -2.32 16.84 4.32
C ILE A 85 -1.60 16.05 5.40
N ASN A 86 -2.28 15.73 6.50
CA ASN A 86 -1.75 14.88 7.55
C ASN A 86 -1.41 13.51 6.96
N GLY A 87 -0.15 13.10 7.05
CA GLY A 87 0.32 11.85 6.47
C GLY A 87 -0.13 10.60 7.21
N TRP A 88 -0.73 10.72 8.39
CA TRP A 88 -1.30 9.59 9.12
C TRP A 88 -2.82 9.46 8.93
N THR A 89 -3.54 10.58 8.90
CA THR A 89 -5.03 10.57 8.83
C THR A 89 -5.60 10.92 7.45
N GLY A 90 -4.81 11.54 6.57
CA GLY A 90 -5.29 12.06 5.30
C GLY A 90 -6.13 13.33 5.41
N GLU A 91 -6.16 14.00 6.57
CA GLU A 91 -6.89 15.25 6.77
C GLU A 91 -6.11 16.50 6.33
N PRO A 92 -6.77 17.56 5.83
CA PRO A 92 -8.20 17.65 5.55
C PRO A 92 -8.62 16.85 4.29
N LYS A 93 -9.69 16.05 4.38
CA LYS A 93 -10.13 15.15 3.28
C LYS A 93 -10.30 15.83 1.93
N GLY A 94 -10.79 17.07 1.90
CA GLY A 94 -10.96 17.82 0.64
C GLY A 94 -9.66 17.97 -0.16
N LYS A 95 -8.56 18.32 0.52
CA LYS A 95 -7.22 18.41 -0.12
C LYS A 95 -6.72 17.03 -0.54
N TYR A 96 -7.00 16.01 0.26
CA TYR A 96 -6.59 14.64 -0.07
C TYR A 96 -7.32 14.11 -1.30
N TYR A 97 -8.62 14.36 -1.42
CA TYR A 97 -9.40 13.92 -2.58
C TYR A 97 -8.98 14.65 -3.84
N GLU A 98 -8.70 15.94 -3.73
CA GLU A 98 -8.10 16.72 -4.82
C GLU A 98 -6.75 16.14 -5.25
N PHE A 99 -5.86 15.87 -4.30
CA PHE A 99 -4.56 15.25 -4.58
C PHE A 99 -4.69 13.88 -5.27
N ARG A 100 -5.72 13.11 -4.92
CA ARG A 100 -6.00 11.78 -5.50
C ARG A 100 -6.81 11.83 -6.80
N ASN A 101 -7.21 13.02 -7.25
CA ASN A 101 -8.16 13.19 -8.35
C ASN A 101 -9.45 12.37 -8.15
N TRP A 102 -9.96 12.37 -6.92
CA TRP A 102 -11.23 11.76 -6.55
C TRP A 102 -12.34 12.80 -6.50
N ASP A 103 -13.58 12.34 -6.70
CA ASP A 103 -14.74 13.21 -6.55
C ASP A 103 -14.85 13.73 -5.12
N LYS A 104 -15.00 15.05 -4.99
CA LYS A 104 -15.14 15.76 -3.71
C LYS A 104 -16.58 15.68 -3.18
N ASN A 105 -17.56 15.40 -4.05
CA ASN A 105 -18.97 15.31 -3.68
C ASN A 105 -19.34 13.90 -3.21
N ILE A 106 -19.18 13.68 -1.90
CA ILE A 106 -19.53 12.40 -1.27
C ILE A 106 -21.04 12.15 -1.12
N PHE A 107 -21.89 13.16 -1.35
CA PHE A 107 -23.36 13.15 -1.17
C PHE A 107 -24.17 13.16 -2.48
N ARG A 108 -23.53 12.98 -3.65
CA ARG A 108 -24.24 13.12 -4.94
C ARG A 108 -25.22 11.97 -5.24
N ASN A 109 -25.24 10.90 -4.45
CA ASN A 109 -26.11 9.74 -4.67
C ASN A 109 -27.42 9.75 -3.86
N ASP A 110 -27.80 10.89 -3.28
CA ASP A 110 -28.96 10.98 -2.38
C ASP A 110 -30.22 11.49 -3.09
N LYS A 111 -30.15 11.75 -4.41
CA LYS A 111 -31.25 12.32 -5.21
C LYS A 111 -31.23 11.79 -6.65
N THR A 112 -31.77 10.60 -6.85
CA THR A 112 -32.50 10.18 -8.07
C THR A 112 -33.32 8.95 -7.76
#